data_AF-A0A1A9BW83-F1
#
_entry.id   AF-A0A1A9BW83-F1
#
_cell.length_a   1.000
_cell.length_b   1.000
_cell.length_c   1.000
_cell.angle_alpha   90.00
_cell.angle_beta   90.00
_cell.angle_gamma   90.00
#
_symmetry.space_group_name_H-M   'P 1'
#
loop_
_entity.id
_entity.type
_entity.pdbx_description
1 polymer ?
#
loop_
_entity_poly.entity_id
_entity_poly.type
_entity_poly.pdbx_seq_one_letter_code
_entity_poly.pdbx_strand_id
1 'polypeptide(L)'
;MKYDVDTDDAFDTEIREAHYLPLGCSIAHLAERIRDATTSDGGSDLLTELTASHDGVLIALGWVLAANAAFHQDLGQPPDPHTAKRLQYLAEHRLAVLSSDLAHIRNDLADRHQRRACTAEVGPEEREASAVCACPPTPPRLTTSPVAVPAAPAPAHPRR
;
A
#
# COMPACT_ATOMS: atom_id res chain seq x y z
N MET A 1 -13.03 19.20 -16.19
CA MET A 1 -12.51 20.58 -16.06
C MET A 1 -11.11 20.49 -15.48
N LYS A 2 -10.10 20.83 -16.27
CA LYS A 2 -8.72 20.95 -15.79
C LYS A 2 -8.57 22.40 -15.34
N TYR A 3 -8.36 22.62 -14.04
CA TYR A 3 -7.97 23.93 -13.54
C TYR A 3 -6.48 24.10 -13.87
N ASP A 4 -6.18 25.03 -14.77
CA ASP A 4 -4.81 25.44 -15.11
C ASP A 4 -4.75 26.94 -14.84
N VAL A 5 -3.86 27.34 -13.93
CA VAL A 5 -3.57 28.75 -13.64
C VAL A 5 -2.14 28.96 -14.11
N ASP A 6 -2.01 29.56 -15.30
CA ASP A 6 -0.70 29.97 -15.81
C ASP A 6 -0.15 31.07 -14.89
N THR A 7 1.07 30.87 -14.40
CA THR A 7 1.76 31.82 -13.53
C THR A 7 2.46 32.86 -14.42
N ASP A 8 2.30 34.14 -14.11
CA ASP A 8 3.03 35.22 -14.78
C ASP A 8 4.54 35.07 -14.52
N ASP A 9 5.36 35.10 -15.57
CA ASP A 9 6.82 34.97 -15.50
C ASP A 9 7.47 35.95 -14.51
N ALA A 10 6.84 37.11 -14.26
CA ALA A 10 7.31 38.10 -13.29
C ALA A 10 7.16 37.66 -11.82
N PHE A 11 6.35 36.62 -11.57
CA PHE A 11 6.09 36.02 -10.25
C PHE A 11 6.53 34.55 -10.16
N ASP A 12 7.18 34.03 -11.21
CA ASP A 12 7.80 32.70 -11.17
C ASP A 12 9.03 32.77 -10.26
N THR A 13 8.86 32.32 -9.02
CA THR A 13 9.94 32.23 -8.04
C THR A 13 10.45 30.80 -8.00
N GLU A 14 11.77 30.62 -7.86
CA GLU A 14 12.39 29.30 -7.70
C GLU A 14 11.85 28.52 -6.47
N ILE A 15 11.13 29.21 -5.58
CA ILE A 15 10.55 28.68 -4.35
C ILE A 15 9.05 28.50 -4.56
N ARG A 16 8.63 27.31 -5.00
CA ARG A 16 7.22 26.93 -4.91
C ARG A 16 6.88 26.65 -3.46
N GLU A 17 5.85 27.34 -2.95
CA GLU A 17 5.26 26.99 -1.67
C GLU A 17 4.84 25.52 -1.72
N ALA A 18 5.12 24.76 -0.65
CA ALA A 18 4.79 23.34 -0.61
C ALA A 18 3.27 23.19 -0.69
N HIS A 19 2.74 22.89 -1.87
CA HIS A 19 1.34 22.56 -2.06
C HIS A 19 1.06 21.17 -1.51
N TYR A 20 0.78 21.11 -0.21
CA TYR A 20 0.20 19.92 0.39
C TYR A 20 -1.19 19.71 -0.17
N LEU A 21 -1.49 18.50 -0.65
CA LEU A 21 -2.85 18.14 -0.99
C LEU A 21 -3.75 18.37 0.24
N PRO A 22 -4.96 18.93 0.08
CA PRO A 22 -5.95 18.92 1.14
C PRO A 22 -6.12 17.49 1.66
N LEU A 23 -6.31 17.30 2.98
CA LEU A 23 -6.40 15.97 3.60
C LEU A 23 -7.41 15.06 2.88
N GLY A 24 -8.56 15.61 2.48
CA GLY A 24 -9.56 14.88 1.71
C GLY A 24 -9.06 14.39 0.35
N CYS A 25 -8.20 15.15 -0.33
CA CYS A 25 -7.55 14.75 -1.57
C CYS A 25 -6.51 13.64 -1.31
N SER A 26 -5.76 13.70 -0.20
CA SER A 26 -4.82 12.64 0.17
C SER A 26 -5.54 11.31 0.44
N ILE A 27 -6.70 11.34 1.10
CA ILE A 27 -7.54 10.14 1.31
C ILE A 27 -8.14 9.64 -0.02
N ALA A 28 -8.58 10.54 -0.90
CA ALA A 28 -9.08 10.15 -2.23
C ALA A 28 -7.99 9.50 -3.08
N HIS A 29 -6.78 10.03 -3.03
CA HIS A 29 -5.62 9.46 -3.71
C HIS A 29 -5.25 8.08 -3.15
N LEU A 30 -5.39 7.86 -1.84
CA LEU A 30 -5.21 6.53 -1.25
C LEU A 30 -6.22 5.51 -1.83
N ALA A 31 -7.48 5.91 -2.02
CA ALA A 31 -8.49 5.07 -2.65
C ALA A 31 -8.17 4.78 -4.14
N GLU A 32 -7.60 5.74 -4.87
CA GLU A 32 -7.08 5.51 -6.24
C GLU A 32 -5.96 4.47 -6.24
N ARG A 33 -4.95 4.64 -5.38
CA ARG A 33 -3.84 3.69 -5.26
C ARG A 33 -4.31 2.28 -4.92
N ILE A 34 -5.33 2.14 -4.07
CA ILE A 34 -5.92 0.82 -3.75
C ILE A 34 -6.60 0.20 -4.98
N ARG A 35 -7.28 0.99 -5.81
CA ARG A 35 -7.87 0.48 -7.07
C ARG A 35 -6.81 0.05 -8.07
N ASP A 36 -5.67 0.74 -8.10
CA ASP A 36 -4.56 0.46 -9.00
C ASP A 36 -3.61 -0.63 -8.47
N ALA A 37 -3.80 -1.09 -7.23
CA ALA A 37 -2.98 -2.12 -6.63
C ALA A 37 -3.16 -3.46 -7.37
N THR A 38 -2.07 -3.94 -7.98
CA THR A 38 -2.05 -5.22 -8.72
C THR A 38 -1.53 -6.39 -7.90
N THR A 39 -1.03 -6.13 -6.68
CA THR A 39 -0.46 -7.13 -5.78
C THR A 39 -1.13 -7.08 -4.41
N SER A 40 -1.20 -8.23 -3.73
CA SER A 40 -1.74 -8.31 -2.37
C SER A 40 -0.86 -7.57 -1.37
N ASP A 41 0.46 -7.57 -1.58
CA ASP A 41 1.44 -6.82 -0.80
C ASP A 41 1.20 -5.30 -0.91
N GLY A 42 1.11 -4.78 -2.14
CA GLY A 42 0.80 -3.37 -2.36
C GLY A 42 -0.57 -2.97 -1.81
N GLY A 43 -1.57 -3.84 -1.89
CA GLY A 43 -2.87 -3.61 -1.25
C GLY A 43 -2.79 -3.57 0.29
N SER A 44 -2.00 -4.47 0.89
CA SER A 44 -1.75 -4.51 2.34
C SER A 44 -1.01 -3.25 2.83
N ASP A 45 0.02 -2.83 2.11
CA ASP A 45 0.78 -1.62 2.44
C ASP A 45 -0.12 -0.39 2.42
N LEU A 46 -0.96 -0.24 1.40
CA LEU A 46 -1.92 0.86 1.32
C LEU A 46 -2.96 0.84 2.44
N LEU A 47 -3.42 -0.35 2.85
CA LEU A 47 -4.33 -0.47 4.00
C LEU A 47 -3.63 -0.19 5.34
N THR A 48 -2.30 -0.26 5.41
CA THR A 48 -1.55 0.14 6.61
C THR A 48 -1.71 1.63 6.88
N GLU A 49 -1.73 2.48 5.84
CA GLU A 49 -1.98 3.93 5.97
C GLU A 49 -3.35 4.24 6.62
N LEU A 50 -4.35 3.38 6.40
CA LEU A 50 -5.67 3.53 7.04
C LEU A 50 -5.69 3.05 8.48
N THR A 51 -4.95 1.97 8.76
CA THR A 51 -5.09 1.13 9.97
C THR A 51 -3.91 1.23 10.93
N ALA A 52 -2.92 2.07 10.65
CA ALA A 52 -1.78 2.29 11.54
C ALA A 52 -2.26 2.75 12.92
N SER A 53 -1.61 2.21 13.97
CA SER A 53 -2.11 2.30 15.35
C SER A 53 -2.01 3.69 15.97
N HIS A 54 -1.20 4.59 15.41
CA HIS A 54 -0.95 5.92 16.00
C HIS A 54 -1.21 7.06 15.02
N ASP A 55 -0.88 6.88 13.74
CA ASP A 55 -0.95 7.89 12.68
C ASP A 55 -1.88 7.48 11.52
N GLY A 56 -2.61 6.37 11.68
CA GLY A 56 -3.56 5.90 10.68
C GLY A 56 -4.78 6.82 10.56
N VAL A 57 -5.36 6.88 9.36
CA VAL A 57 -6.54 7.72 9.07
C VAL A 57 -7.70 7.47 10.05
N LEU A 58 -7.93 6.21 10.45
CA LEU A 58 -9.02 5.87 11.37
C LEU A 58 -8.76 6.35 12.81
N ILE A 59 -7.50 6.37 13.25
CA ILE A 59 -7.11 6.95 14.55
C ILE A 59 -7.29 8.46 14.53
N ALA A 60 -6.83 9.13 13.47
CA ALA A 60 -7.02 10.56 13.29
C ALA A 60 -8.52 10.94 13.26
N LEU A 61 -9.37 10.14 12.62
CA LEU A 61 -10.83 10.35 12.64
C LEU A 61 -11.41 10.22 14.05
N GLY A 62 -10.89 9.28 14.86
CA GLY A 62 -11.24 9.15 16.27
C GLY A 62 -10.95 10.42 17.06
N TRP A 63 -9.79 11.04 16.84
CA TRP A 63 -9.44 12.33 17.47
C TRP A 63 -10.37 13.46 17.05
N VAL A 64 -10.75 13.53 15.77
CA VAL A 64 -11.72 14.53 15.27
C VAL A 64 -13.08 14.35 15.95
N LEU A 65 -13.57 13.12 16.09
CA LEU A 65 -14.83 12.85 16.79
C LEU A 65 -14.76 13.19 18.28
N ALA A 66 -13.65 12.89 18.95
CA ALA A 66 -13.43 13.24 20.36
C ALA A 66 -13.39 14.75 20.57
N ALA A 67 -12.68 15.49 19.71
CA ALA A 67 -12.65 16.96 19.73
C ALA A 67 -14.03 17.56 19.49
N ASN A 68 -14.81 17.00 18.55
CA ASN A 68 -16.18 17.45 18.30
C ASN A 68 -17.12 17.14 19.47
N ALA A 69 -16.93 16.00 20.15
CA ALA A 69 -17.68 15.68 21.36
C ALA A 69 -17.42 16.70 22.48
N ALA A 70 -16.16 17.07 22.70
CA ALA A 70 -15.77 18.10 23.67
C ALA A 70 -16.40 19.46 23.30
N PHE A 71 -16.31 19.85 22.02
CA PHE A 71 -16.94 21.08 21.52
C PHE A 71 -18.44 21.13 21.82
N HIS A 72 -19.19 20.04 21.56
CA HIS A 72 -20.61 19.98 21.90
C HIS A 72 -20.86 20.04 23.42
N GLN A 73 -20.03 19.42 24.25
CA GLN A 73 -20.20 19.53 25.71
C GLN A 73 -20.16 20.99 26.20
N ASP A 74 -19.39 21.84 25.52
CA ASP A 74 -19.19 23.24 25.89
C ASP A 74 -20.23 24.22 25.30
N LEU A 75 -21.06 23.79 24.34
CA LEU A 75 -22.07 24.65 23.69
C LEU A 75 -23.29 24.96 24.59
N GLY A 76 -23.56 24.13 25.59
CA GLY A 76 -24.56 24.39 26.62
C GLY A 76 -26.03 24.35 26.18
N GLN A 77 -26.35 23.93 24.95
CA GLN A 77 -27.74 23.75 24.52
C GLN A 77 -28.29 22.39 24.98
N PRO A 78 -29.62 22.26 25.17
CA PRO A 78 -30.25 21.02 25.62
C PRO A 78 -29.90 19.74 24.83
N PRO A 79 -29.76 19.74 23.48
CA PRO A 79 -29.40 18.53 22.74
C PRO A 79 -27.91 18.17 22.80
N ASP A 80 -27.04 19.10 23.19
CA ASP A 80 -25.59 18.94 23.01
C ASP A 80 -24.98 17.80 23.84
N PRO A 81 -25.37 17.54 25.10
CA PRO A 81 -24.86 16.39 25.85
C PRO A 81 -25.17 15.05 25.18
N HIS A 82 -26.33 14.94 24.53
CA HIS A 82 -26.70 13.74 23.78
C HIS A 82 -25.84 13.60 22.51
N THR A 83 -25.63 14.70 21.77
CA THR A 83 -24.76 14.72 20.59
C THR A 83 -23.32 14.35 20.95
N ALA A 84 -22.78 14.91 22.04
CA ALA A 84 -21.45 14.58 22.53
C ALA A 84 -21.30 13.09 22.87
N LYS A 85 -22.26 12.51 23.60
CA LYS A 85 -22.27 11.06 23.89
C LYS A 85 -22.33 10.22 22.63
N ARG A 86 -23.11 10.64 21.64
CA ARG A 86 -23.18 9.94 20.35
C ARG A 86 -21.84 9.98 19.61
N LEU A 87 -21.14 11.12 19.62
CA LEU A 87 -19.83 11.26 19.00
C LEU A 87 -18.77 10.38 19.69
N GLN A 88 -18.76 10.34 21.02
CA GLN A 88 -17.91 9.43 21.79
C GLN A 88 -18.20 7.96 21.46
N TYR A 89 -19.48 7.58 21.39
CA TYR A 89 -19.87 6.23 21.01
C TYR A 89 -19.38 5.84 19.60
N LEU A 90 -19.46 6.76 18.63
CA LEU A 90 -18.94 6.52 17.28
C LEU A 90 -17.43 6.30 17.31
N ALA A 91 -16.69 7.12 18.06
CA ALA A 91 -15.23 7.00 18.18
C ALA A 91 -14.80 5.69 18.85
N GLU A 92 -15.41 5.34 19.98
CA GLU A 92 -14.98 4.21 20.80
C GLU A 92 -15.50 2.87 20.29
N HIS A 93 -16.72 2.82 19.76
CA HIS A 93 -17.39 1.55 19.46
C HIS A 93 -17.49 1.28 17.97
N ARG A 94 -17.81 2.28 17.14
CA ARG A 94 -18.01 2.06 15.70
C ARG A 94 -16.72 2.12 14.92
N LEU A 95 -15.86 3.08 15.23
CA LEU A 95 -14.53 3.17 14.62
C LEU A 95 -13.67 1.98 15.01
N ALA A 96 -13.71 1.52 16.27
CA ALA A 96 -12.96 0.34 16.69
C ALA A 96 -13.32 -0.93 15.90
N VAL A 97 -14.60 -1.15 15.60
CA VAL A 97 -15.05 -2.26 14.76
C VAL A 97 -14.50 -2.13 13.34
N LEU A 98 -14.63 -0.96 12.72
CA LEU A 98 -14.11 -0.73 11.37
C LEU A 98 -12.58 -0.90 11.30
N SER A 99 -11.86 -0.40 12.29
CA SER A 99 -10.40 -0.56 12.40
C SER A 99 -10.02 -2.04 12.51
N SER A 100 -10.75 -2.82 13.32
CA SER A 100 -10.52 -4.25 13.47
C SER A 100 -10.75 -5.00 12.16
N ASP A 101 -11.87 -4.74 11.48
CA ASP A 101 -12.23 -5.40 10.22
C ASP A 101 -11.20 -5.10 9.12
N LEU A 102 -10.79 -3.83 8.98
CA LEU A 102 -9.78 -3.43 8.00
C LEU A 102 -8.39 -3.97 8.33
N ALA A 103 -8.02 -4.06 9.61
CA ALA A 103 -6.77 -4.70 10.03
C ALA A 103 -6.77 -6.20 9.69
N HIS A 104 -7.90 -6.89 9.86
CA HIS A 104 -8.04 -8.28 9.42
C HIS A 104 -7.91 -8.43 7.90
N ILE A 105 -8.60 -7.60 7.12
CA ILE A 105 -8.49 -7.62 5.64
C ILE A 105 -7.04 -7.37 5.19
N ARG A 106 -6.36 -6.40 5.82
CA ARG A 106 -4.94 -6.13 5.56
C ARG A 106 -4.08 -7.36 5.85
N ASN A 107 -4.24 -7.98 7.01
CA ASN A 107 -3.48 -9.17 7.38
C ASN A 107 -3.75 -10.34 6.42
N ASP A 108 -5.00 -10.53 5.99
CA ASP A 108 -5.36 -11.54 4.99
C ASP A 108 -4.66 -11.30 3.63
N LEU A 109 -4.49 -10.04 3.23
CA LEU A 109 -3.74 -9.67 2.02
C LEU A 109 -2.23 -9.91 2.19
N ALA A 110 -1.68 -9.54 3.35
CA ALA A 110 -0.27 -9.79 3.69
C ALA A 110 0.04 -11.30 3.66
N ASP A 111 -0.83 -12.13 4.25
CA ASP A 111 -0.63 -13.57 4.29
C ASP A 111 -0.69 -14.22 2.89
N ARG A 112 -1.52 -13.68 1.98
CA ARG A 112 -1.58 -14.15 0.58
C ARG A 112 -0.28 -13.87 -0.18
N HIS A 113 0.42 -12.78 0.15
CA HIS A 113 1.72 -12.48 -0.43
C HIS A 113 2.75 -13.53 0.01
N GLN A 114 2.79 -13.83 1.31
CA GLN A 114 3.72 -14.82 1.89
C GLN A 114 3.49 -16.25 1.41
N ARG A 115 2.25 -16.59 1.00
CA ARG A 115 1.85 -17.93 0.56
C ARG A 115 1.98 -18.18 -0.94
N ARG A 116 2.62 -17.30 -1.74
CA ARG A 116 2.84 -17.59 -3.17
C ARG A 116 3.74 -18.82 -3.33
N ALA A 117 3.25 -19.83 -4.05
CA ALA A 117 3.99 -21.05 -4.35
C ALA A 117 5.29 -20.69 -5.09
N CYS A 118 6.44 -21.07 -4.51
CA CYS A 118 7.71 -20.91 -5.19
C CYS A 118 7.72 -21.83 -6.42
N THR A 119 7.93 -21.26 -7.61
CA THR A 119 8.03 -22.00 -8.88
C THR A 119 9.41 -22.60 -9.09
N ALA A 120 10.28 -22.59 -8.07
CA ALA A 120 11.53 -23.32 -8.10
C ALA A 120 11.21 -24.81 -8.15
N GLU A 121 11.60 -25.49 -9.23
CA GLU A 121 11.48 -26.94 -9.32
C GLU A 121 12.32 -27.58 -8.21
N VAL A 122 11.64 -28.08 -7.18
CA VAL A 122 12.27 -28.87 -6.11
C VAL A 122 12.59 -30.23 -6.70
N GLY A 123 13.85 -30.66 -6.59
CA GLY A 123 14.28 -31.97 -7.09
C GLY A 123 13.56 -33.10 -6.36
N PRO A 124 13.33 -34.27 -7.00
CA PRO A 124 12.51 -35.36 -6.43
C PRO A 124 13.05 -35.97 -5.13
N GLU A 125 14.26 -35.60 -4.68
CA GLU A 125 14.88 -36.08 -3.44
C GLU A 125 15.03 -35.01 -2.35
N GLU A 126 14.52 -33.80 -2.56
CA GLU A 126 14.65 -32.72 -1.57
C GLU A 126 13.48 -32.73 -0.57
N ARG A 127 13.82 -32.79 0.72
CA ARG A 127 12.87 -32.84 1.86
C ARG A 127 11.99 -31.59 1.98
N GLU A 128 12.25 -30.57 1.18
CA GLU A 128 11.65 -29.24 1.20
C GLU A 128 10.47 -29.08 0.23
N ALA A 129 10.07 -30.15 -0.47
CA ALA A 129 8.92 -30.16 -1.40
C ALA A 129 7.56 -29.78 -0.76
N SER A 130 7.49 -29.62 0.56
CA SER A 130 6.30 -29.18 1.32
C SER A 130 6.48 -27.87 2.09
N ALA A 131 7.63 -27.21 2.01
CA ALA A 131 7.81 -25.92 2.69
C ALA A 131 7.22 -24.80 1.83
N VAL A 132 6.14 -24.17 2.31
CA VAL A 132 5.72 -22.85 1.83
C VAL A 132 6.85 -21.88 2.19
N CYS A 133 7.77 -21.67 1.25
CA CYS A 133 8.93 -20.82 1.46
C CYS A 133 8.50 -19.35 1.40
N ALA A 134 8.96 -18.56 2.38
CA ALA A 134 8.90 -17.09 2.32
C ALA A 134 9.90 -16.60 1.26
N CYS A 135 9.58 -16.81 -0.02
CA CYS A 135 10.45 -16.46 -1.13
C CYS A 135 10.52 -14.92 -1.26
N PRO A 136 11.69 -14.28 -1.10
CA PRO A 136 11.87 -12.86 -1.43
C PRO A 136 11.63 -12.63 -2.94
N PRO A 137 11.27 -11.40 -3.37
CA PRO A 137 11.00 -11.11 -4.77
C PRO A 137 12.20 -11.50 -5.65
N THR A 138 11.94 -12.25 -6.72
CA THR A 138 12.97 -12.71 -7.66
C THR A 138 13.52 -11.49 -8.41
N PRO A 139 14.84 -11.26 -8.43
CA PRO A 139 15.41 -10.17 -9.21
C PRO A 139 15.17 -10.42 -10.71
N PRO A 140 15.00 -9.35 -11.52
CA PRO A 140 14.75 -9.49 -12.95
C PRO A 140 15.91 -10.25 -13.61
N ARG A 141 15.58 -11.32 -14.36
CA ARG A 141 16.56 -12.09 -15.12
C ARG A 141 17.22 -11.18 -16.16
N LEU A 142 18.51 -10.90 -15.98
CA LEU A 142 19.36 -10.40 -17.06
C LEU A 142 19.40 -11.49 -18.14
N THR A 143 18.94 -11.15 -19.34
CA THR A 143 19.05 -12.00 -20.53
C THR A 143 20.53 -12.16 -20.87
N THR A 144 21.15 -13.27 -20.49
CA THR A 144 22.47 -13.63 -21.02
C THR A 144 22.27 -14.19 -22.41
N SER A 145 22.70 -13.45 -23.43
CA SER A 145 22.78 -13.94 -24.81
C SER A 145 23.70 -15.18 -24.86
N PRO A 146 23.33 -16.25 -25.60
CA PRO A 146 24.17 -17.43 -25.70
C PRO A 146 25.44 -17.09 -26.49
N VAL A 147 26.59 -17.37 -25.89
CA VAL A 147 27.90 -17.32 -26.56
C VAL A 147 27.92 -18.38 -27.65
N ALA A 148 28.20 -17.96 -28.89
CA ALA A 148 28.36 -18.86 -30.03
C ALA A 148 29.61 -19.73 -29.85
N VAL A 149 29.44 -21.04 -29.95
CA VAL A 149 30.54 -22.03 -29.91
C VAL A 149 31.29 -21.97 -31.25
N PRO A 150 32.63 -21.85 -31.27
CA PRO A 150 33.37 -21.83 -32.53
C PRO A 150 33.39 -23.24 -33.17
N ALA A 151 33.13 -23.29 -34.47
CA ALA A 151 33.11 -24.52 -35.26
C ALA A 151 34.50 -25.18 -35.33
N ALA A 152 34.54 -26.50 -35.14
CA ALA A 152 35.74 -27.32 -35.27
C ALA A 152 36.22 -27.40 -36.75
N PRO A 153 37.54 -27.46 -37.01
CA PRO A 153 38.06 -27.55 -38.37
C PRO A 153 37.91 -28.96 -38.95
N ALA A 154 37.67 -29.02 -40.26
CA ALA A 154 37.46 -30.25 -41.03
C ALA A 154 38.73 -31.13 -41.11
N PRO A 155 38.60 -32.47 -41.15
CA PRO A 155 39.75 -33.36 -41.30
C PRO A 155 40.31 -33.35 -42.72
N ALA A 156 41.64 -33.29 -42.83
CA ALA A 156 42.38 -33.40 -44.09
C ALA A 156 42.39 -34.84 -44.62
N HIS A 157 42.14 -35.02 -45.91
CA HIS A 157 42.25 -36.31 -46.61
C HIS A 157 43.73 -36.75 -46.75
N PRO A 158 44.05 -38.04 -46.59
CA PRO A 158 45.36 -38.55 -46.93
C PRO A 158 45.47 -38.79 -48.44
N ARG A 159 46.56 -38.30 -49.04
CA ARG A 159 47.04 -38.77 -50.34
C ARG A 159 47.96 -39.96 -50.15
N ARG A 160 47.59 -41.06 -50.83
CA ARG A 160 48.42 -42.05 -51.55
C ARG A 160 48.25 -43.49 -51.07
#